data_AF-A0A699ZSU0-F1
#
_entry.id   AF-A0A699ZSU0-F1
#
_cell.length_a   1.000
_cell.length_b   1.000
_cell.length_c   1.000
_cell.angle_alpha   90.00
_cell.angle_beta   90.00
_cell.angle_gamma   90.00
#
_symmetry.space_group_name_H-M   'P 1'
#
loop_
_entity.id
_entity.type
_entity.pdbx_description
1 polymer ?
#
loop_
_entity_poly.entity_id
_entity_poly.type
_entity_poly.pdbx_seq_one_letter_code
_entity_poly.pdbx_strand_id
1 'polypeptide(L)'
;MKFQIARARQCFADAESGVDQLEAKARWPVWSALILYRQILDAIEKNDYDNFSQRAYVSKAKKMASLPLALTRALLPQHRG
;
A
#
# COMPACT_ATOMS: atom_id res chain seq x y z
N MET A 1 10.51 1.19 16.50
CA MET A 1 9.90 0.85 15.18
C MET A 1 8.59 1.60 14.91
N LYS A 2 7.66 1.66 15.87
CA LYS A 2 6.34 2.34 15.75
C LYS A 2 6.38 3.73 15.08
N PHE A 3 7.28 4.61 15.49
CA PHE A 3 7.45 5.94 14.90
C PHE A 3 7.75 5.90 13.39
N GLN A 4 8.64 5.00 12.95
CA GLN A 4 8.99 4.91 11.52
C GLN A 4 7.85 4.32 10.69
N ILE A 5 7.09 3.37 11.25
CA ILE A 5 5.88 2.84 10.60
C ILE A 5 4.83 3.95 10.45
N ALA A 6 4.61 4.77 11.48
CA ALA A 6 3.69 5.89 11.41
C ALA A 6 4.09 6.89 10.31
N ARG A 7 5.38 7.26 10.21
CA ARG A 7 5.88 8.11 9.13
C ARG A 7 5.70 7.47 7.75
N ALA A 8 5.98 6.18 7.61
CA ALA A 8 5.75 5.47 6.35
C ALA A 8 4.27 5.47 5.95
N ARG A 9 3.35 5.26 6.91
CA ARG A 9 1.90 5.36 6.68
C ARG A 9 1.51 6.75 6.18
N GLN A 10 2.07 7.82 6.76
CA GLN A 10 1.84 9.18 6.29
C GLN A 10 2.33 9.36 4.85
N CYS A 11 3.56 8.94 4.54
CA CYS A 11 4.08 9.02 3.17
C CYS A 11 3.21 8.27 2.17
N PHE A 12 2.67 7.10 2.52
CA PHE A 12 1.74 6.38 1.66
C PHE A 12 0.43 7.13 1.47
N ALA A 13 -0.12 7.74 2.54
CA ALA A 13 -1.34 8.54 2.46
C ALA A 13 -1.16 9.75 1.55
N ASP A 14 -0.04 10.46 1.68
CA ASP A 14 0.28 11.63 0.83
C ASP A 14 0.44 11.20 -0.64
N ALA A 15 1.09 10.06 -0.88
CA ALA A 15 1.33 9.52 -2.21
C ALA A 15 0.04 9.12 -2.94
N GLU A 16 -1.05 8.76 -2.26
CA GLU A 16 -2.33 8.38 -2.89
C GLU A 16 -2.80 9.43 -3.91
N SER A 17 -2.74 10.71 -3.51
CA SER A 17 -3.12 11.83 -4.38
C SER A 17 -2.21 11.99 -5.60
N GLY A 18 -0.93 11.64 -5.46
CA GLY A 18 0.05 11.66 -6.55
C GLY A 18 -0.17 10.52 -7.54
N VAL A 19 -0.62 9.35 -7.08
CA VAL A 19 -0.93 8.22 -7.97
C VAL A 19 -2.09 8.56 -8.90
N ASP A 20 -3.10 9.27 -8.41
CA ASP A 20 -4.25 9.68 -9.21
C ASP A 20 -3.90 10.70 -10.31
N GLN A 21 -2.81 11.45 -10.13
CA GLN A 21 -2.29 12.40 -11.12
C GLN A 21 -1.47 11.72 -12.23
N LEU A 22 -1.11 10.44 -12.07
CA LEU A 22 -0.42 9.70 -13.12
C LEU A 22 -1.33 9.46 -14.32
N GLU A 23 -0.71 9.18 -15.46
CA GLU A 23 -1.41 8.73 -16.66
C GLU A 23 -2.16 7.41 -16.40
N ALA A 24 -3.34 7.26 -17.01
CA ALA A 24 -4.27 6.17 -16.71
C ALA A 24 -3.65 4.76 -16.75
N LYS A 25 -2.78 4.46 -17.72
CA LYS A 25 -2.12 3.14 -17.81
C LYS A 25 -1.11 2.87 -16.69
N ALA A 26 -0.55 3.93 -16.09
CA ALA A 26 0.42 3.82 -15.01
C ALA A 26 -0.24 3.72 -13.62
N ARG A 27 -1.50 4.16 -13.46
CA ARG A 27 -2.19 4.16 -12.16
C ARG A 27 -2.33 2.76 -11.57
N TRP A 28 -2.77 1.79 -12.36
CA TRP A 28 -3.03 0.43 -11.86
C TRP A 28 -1.79 -0.27 -11.28
N PRO A 29 -0.63 -0.34 -11.97
CA PRO A 29 0.56 -0.96 -11.38
C PRO A 29 1.06 -0.19 -10.16
N VAL A 30 0.96 1.14 -10.14
CA VAL A 30 1.41 1.97 -9.01
C VAL A 30 0.48 1.83 -7.80
N TRP A 31 -0.85 1.85 -7.99
CA TRP A 31 -1.83 1.56 -6.94
C TRP A 31 -1.65 0.15 -6.37
N SER A 32 -1.36 -0.83 -7.24
CA SER A 32 -1.09 -2.21 -6.82
C SER A 32 0.13 -2.26 -5.90
N ALA A 33 1.24 -1.64 -6.29
CA ALA A 33 2.43 -1.54 -5.45
C ALA A 33 2.13 -0.82 -4.12
N LEU A 34 1.48 0.35 -4.18
CA LEU A 34 1.12 1.15 -3.00
C LEU A 34 0.33 0.32 -1.97
N ILE A 35 -0.73 -0.36 -2.41
CA ILE A 35 -1.56 -1.19 -1.53
C ILE A 35 -0.76 -2.36 -0.97
N LEU A 36 0.04 -3.05 -1.81
CA LEU A 36 0.86 -4.17 -1.38
C LEU A 36 1.88 -3.78 -0.32
N TYR A 37 2.59 -2.66 -0.50
CA TYR A 37 3.58 -2.20 0.47
C TYR A 37 2.94 -1.71 1.77
N ARG A 38 1.75 -1.11 1.72
CA ARG A 38 0.98 -0.79 2.94
C ARG A 38 0.62 -2.03 3.75
N GLN A 39 0.24 -3.13 3.10
CA GLN A 39 -0.06 -4.38 3.79
C GLN A 39 1.16 -5.00 4.47
N ILE A 40 2.38 -4.69 4.02
CA ILE A 40 3.60 -5.08 4.73
C ILE A 40 3.68 -4.35 6.07
N LEU A 41 3.33 -3.07 6.14
CA LEU A 41 3.29 -2.33 7.42
C LEU A 41 2.32 -2.98 8.40
N ASP A 42 1.14 -3.40 7.93
CA ASP A 42 0.16 -4.15 8.75
C ASP A 42 0.75 -5.49 9.24
N ALA A 43 1.51 -6.19 8.39
CA ALA A 43 2.16 -7.45 8.75
C ALA A 43 3.28 -7.25 9.78
N ILE A 44 4.00 -6.13 9.73
CA ILE A 44 5.02 -5.76 10.73
C ILE A 44 4.36 -5.48 12.08
N GLU A 45 3.26 -4.72 12.08
CA GLU A 45 2.51 -4.41 13.30
C GLU A 45 1.89 -5.68 13.93
N LYS A 46 1.33 -6.58 13.11
CA LYS A 46 0.78 -7.87 13.57
C LYS A 46 1.84 -8.81 14.15
N ASN A 47 3.09 -8.65 13.70
CA ASN A 47 4.23 -9.41 14.19
C ASN A 47 4.92 -8.74 15.40
N ASP A 48 4.22 -7.85 16.11
CA ASP A 48 4.75 -7.09 17.24
C ASP A 48 6.10 -6.39 16.95
N TYR A 49 6.29 -5.98 15.69
CA TYR A 49 7.50 -5.33 15.18
C TYR A 49 8.78 -6.20 15.21
N ASP A 50 8.68 -7.51 15.46
CA ASP A 50 9.82 -8.44 15.49
C ASP A 50 10.21 -8.94 14.10
N ASN A 51 10.74 -8.04 13.27
CA ASN A 51 11.26 -8.41 11.95
C ASN A 51 12.68 -8.96 11.96
N PHE A 52 13.35 -8.98 13.12
CA PHE A 52 14.71 -9.50 13.26
C PHE A 52 14.70 -11.02 13.40
N SER A 53 13.70 -11.57 14.11
CA SER A 53 13.52 -13.03 14.24
C SER A 53 12.61 -13.60 13.16
N GLN A 54 11.62 -12.84 12.69
CA GLN A 54 10.64 -13.31 11.72
C GLN A 54 10.31 -12.25 10.65
N ARG A 55 10.63 -12.56 9.39
CA ARG A 55 10.33 -11.63 8.29
C ARG A 55 8.81 -11.45 8.10
N ALA A 56 8.34 -10.21 8.18
CA ALA A 56 6.97 -9.86 7.78
C ALA A 56 6.74 -10.12 6.28
N TYR A 57 5.69 -10.86 5.94
CA TYR A 57 5.31 -11.16 4.56
C TYR A 57 3.79 -11.08 4.36
N VAL A 58 3.39 -10.62 3.19
CA VAL A 58 1.99 -10.64 2.74
C VAL A 58 1.74 -11.90 1.93
N SER A 59 0.84 -12.77 2.39
CA SER A 59 0.54 -14.04 1.71
C SER A 59 0.10 -13.84 0.26
N LYS A 60 0.39 -14.80 -0.62
CA LYS A 60 0.00 -14.74 -2.05
C LYS A 60 -1.50 -14.46 -2.23
N ALA A 61 -2.35 -15.09 -1.40
CA ALA A 61 -3.79 -14.86 -1.41
C ALA A 61 -4.16 -13.39 -1.15
N LYS A 62 -3.54 -12.75 -0.14
CA LYS A 62 -3.76 -11.32 0.14
C LYS A 62 -3.29 -10.43 -1.02
N LYS A 63 -2.17 -10.77 -1.66
CA LYS A 63 -1.68 -10.05 -2.84
C LYS A 63 -2.66 -10.10 -4.01
N MET A 64 -3.22 -11.27 -4.29
CA MET A 64 -4.23 -11.40 -5.35
C MET A 64 -5.52 -10.64 -5.00
N ALA A 65 -5.96 -10.72 -3.75
CA ALA A 65 -7.13 -10.00 -3.26
C ALA A 65 -6.97 -8.47 -3.32
N SER A 66 -5.74 -7.94 -3.31
CA SER A 66 -5.50 -6.50 -3.47
C SER A 66 -5.58 -6.00 -4.92
N LEU A 67 -5.47 -6.86 -5.93
CA LEU A 67 -5.46 -6.43 -7.34
C LEU A 67 -6.80 -5.84 -7.79
N PRO A 68 -7.97 -6.43 -7.47
CA PRO A 68 -9.26 -5.80 -7.75
C PRO A 68 -9.42 -4.44 -7.06
N LEU A 69 -8.95 -4.32 -5.82
CA LEU A 69 -8.98 -3.05 -5.07
C LEU A 69 -8.06 -1.98 -5.70
N ALA A 70 -6.90 -2.38 -6.21
CA ALA A 70 -6.01 -1.47 -6.93
C ALA A 70 -6.62 -1.02 -8.25
N LEU A 71 -7.32 -1.92 -8.95
CA LEU A 71 -8.01 -1.61 -10.20
C LEU A 71 -9.15 -0.62 -9.97
N THR A 72 -9.99 -0.83 -8.95
CA THR A 72 -11.08 0.10 -8.64
C THR A 72 -10.56 1.49 -8.30
N ARG A 73 -9.46 1.61 -7.54
CA ARG A 73 -8.81 2.91 -7.28
C ARG A 73 -8.22 3.56 -8.53
N ALA A 74 -7.57 2.79 -9.40
CA ALA A 74 -7.01 3.31 -10.64
C ALA A 74 -8.08 3.86 -11.61
N LEU A 75 -9.27 3.26 -11.60
CA LEU A 75 -10.41 3.67 -12.44
C LEU A 75 -11.23 4.83 -11.85
N LEU A 76 -11.25 4.97 -10.52
CA LEU A 76 -11.99 6.00 -9.80
C LEU A 76 -11.02 6.91 -9.04
N PRO A 77 -10.23 7.76 -9.75
CA PRO A 77 -9.35 8.72 -9.10
C PRO A 77 -10.18 9.64 -8.20
N GLN A 78 -9.80 9.71 -6.93
CA GLN A 78 -10.47 10.58 -5.97
C GLN A 78 -9.86 11.97 -6.14
N HIS A 79 -10.38 12.73 -7.11
CA HIS A 79 -10.14 14.17 -7.18
C HIS A 79 -10.74 14.83 -5.93
N ARG A 80 -9.98 14.85 -4.83
CA ARG A 80 -10.17 15.81 -3.75
C ARG A 80 -9.54 17.12 -4.21
N GLY A 81 -10.31 17.88 -5.00
CA GLY A 81 -10.09 19.31 -5.21
C GLY A 81 -10.62 20.11 -4.04
#